data_AF-A0A7C2HTU1-F1
#
_entry.id   AF-A0A7C2HTU1-F1
#
_cell.length_a   1.000
_cell.length_b   1.000
_cell.length_c   1.000
_cell.angle_alpha   90.00
_cell.angle_beta   90.00
_cell.angle_gamma   90.00
#
_symmetry.space_group_name_H-M   'P 1'
#
loop_
_entity.id
_entity.type
_entity.pdbx_description
1 polymer ?
#
loop_
_entity_poly.entity_id
_entity_poly.type
_entity_poly.pdbx_seq_one_letter_code
_entity_poly.pdbx_strand_id
1 'polypeptide(L)'
;MGSRKRFERLVAEAIDSLPAWVLERLENVDVVIEEEPPDDDPDLLGLYEGIPLTERGTDYAGVLPDRIVLFRRTIEAEAEDDEDLKRIVADTVVHEVAHFFGISDERLRELGWD
;
A
#
# COMPACT_ATOMS: atom_id res chain seq x y z
N MET A 1 -0.70 -13.02 21.59
CA MET A 1 -0.15 -12.72 20.25
C MET A 1 -1.16 -11.79 19.59
N GLY A 2 -0.83 -10.49 19.52
CA GLY A 2 -1.82 -9.40 19.40
C GLY A 2 -2.30 -9.08 17.98
N SER A 3 -3.30 -8.18 17.90
CA SER A 3 -3.96 -7.70 16.66
C SER A 3 -2.96 -7.37 15.55
N ARG A 4 -1.87 -6.69 15.89
CA ARG A 4 -0.83 -6.28 14.93
C ARG A 4 -0.20 -7.43 14.14
N LYS A 5 0.13 -8.55 14.79
CA LYS A 5 0.72 -9.72 14.10
C LYS A 5 -0.29 -10.43 13.20
N ARG A 6 -1.59 -10.36 13.54
CA ARG A 6 -2.65 -10.85 12.66
C ARG A 6 -2.73 -9.95 11.43
N PHE A 7 -2.79 -8.65 11.62
CA PHE A 7 -2.82 -7.67 10.54
C PHE A 7 -1.63 -7.81 9.57
N GLU A 8 -0.40 -7.84 10.07
CA GLU A 8 0.83 -8.00 9.26
C GLU A 8 0.78 -9.25 8.37
N ARG A 9 0.23 -10.36 8.89
CA ARG A 9 0.06 -11.60 8.12
C ARG A 9 -1.01 -11.46 7.05
N LEU A 10 -2.16 -10.85 7.36
CA LEU A 10 -3.22 -10.62 6.38
C LEU A 10 -2.74 -9.68 5.27
N VAL A 11 -1.97 -8.65 5.60
CA VAL A 11 -1.32 -7.78 4.61
C VAL A 11 -0.40 -8.57 3.69
N ALA A 12 0.46 -9.44 4.24
CA ALA A 12 1.34 -10.28 3.44
C ALA A 12 0.54 -11.22 2.51
N GLU A 13 -0.50 -11.87 3.02
CA GLU A 13 -1.40 -12.72 2.21
C GLU A 13 -2.12 -11.93 1.10
N ALA A 14 -2.55 -10.70 1.38
CA ALA A 14 -3.15 -9.82 0.39
C ALA A 14 -2.15 -9.44 -0.70
N ILE A 15 -0.92 -9.05 -0.33
CA ILE A 15 0.14 -8.71 -1.28
C ILE A 15 0.48 -9.91 -2.17
N ASP A 16 0.64 -11.10 -1.60
CA ASP A 16 0.95 -12.33 -2.37
C ASP A 16 -0.16 -12.71 -3.36
N SER A 17 -1.38 -12.21 -3.15
CA SER A 17 -2.54 -12.44 -4.04
C SER A 17 -2.64 -11.44 -5.20
N LEU A 18 -1.80 -10.39 -5.20
CA LEU A 18 -1.89 -9.31 -6.17
C LEU A 18 -1.54 -9.76 -7.60
N PRO A 19 -2.06 -9.06 -8.62
CA PRO A 19 -1.72 -9.33 -10.01
C PRO A 19 -0.21 -9.16 -10.26
N ALA A 20 0.33 -9.96 -11.20
CA ALA A 20 1.75 -9.93 -11.54
C ALA A 20 2.27 -8.51 -11.86
N TRP A 21 1.48 -7.70 -12.58
CA TRP A 21 1.88 -6.34 -12.96
C TRP A 21 2.07 -5.39 -11.76
N VAL A 22 1.41 -5.67 -10.64
CA VAL A 22 1.56 -4.96 -9.37
C VAL A 22 2.78 -5.48 -8.64
N LEU A 23 2.93 -6.80 -8.52
CA LEU A 23 4.08 -7.45 -7.88
C LEU A 23 5.41 -7.02 -8.52
N GLU A 24 5.47 -6.93 -9.86
CA GLU A 24 6.63 -6.43 -10.60
C GLU A 24 6.98 -4.98 -10.24
N ARG A 25 6.00 -4.14 -9.88
CA ARG A 25 6.23 -2.76 -9.45
C ARG A 25 6.65 -2.68 -7.99
N LEU A 26 6.16 -3.60 -7.16
CA LEU A 26 6.51 -3.67 -5.73
C LEU A 26 7.94 -4.16 -5.49
N GLU A 27 8.64 -4.73 -6.47
CA GLU A 27 10.04 -5.19 -6.30
C GLU A 27 11.00 -4.09 -5.78
N ASN A 28 10.66 -2.82 -5.98
CA ASN A 28 11.44 -1.67 -5.50
C ASN A 28 10.66 -0.76 -4.54
N VAL A 29 9.56 -1.27 -3.96
CA VAL A 29 8.68 -0.53 -3.06
C VAL A 29 8.53 -1.31 -1.74
N ASP A 30 8.85 -0.66 -0.63
CA ASP A 30 8.62 -1.22 0.70
C ASP A 30 7.17 -0.98 1.14
N VAL A 31 6.44 -2.03 1.52
CA VAL A 31 5.13 -1.88 2.15
C VAL A 31 5.32 -1.77 3.67
N VAL A 32 4.91 -0.63 4.23
CA VAL A 32 5.08 -0.28 5.64
C VAL A 32 3.71 -0.18 6.30
N ILE A 33 3.61 -0.60 7.56
CA ILE A 33 2.37 -0.52 8.34
C ILE A 33 2.55 0.51 9.45
N GLU A 34 1.70 1.53 9.43
CA GLU A 34 1.58 2.54 10.48
C GLU A 34 0.26 2.38 11.24
N GLU A 35 0.16 3.00 12.43
CA GLU A 35 -1.01 2.82 13.29
C GLU A 35 -2.16 3.74 12.89
N GLU A 36 -1.89 5.01 12.60
CA GLU A 36 -2.88 6.06 12.33
C GLU A 36 -2.48 6.87 11.09
N PRO A 37 -3.45 7.32 10.28
CA PRO A 37 -3.23 8.22 9.16
C PRO A 37 -2.86 9.64 9.64
N PRO A 38 -2.40 10.51 8.72
CA PRO A 38 -2.15 11.91 9.04
C PRO A 38 -3.44 12.66 9.44
N ASP A 39 -3.32 13.66 10.33
CA ASP A 39 -4.47 14.40 10.90
C ASP A 39 -5.32 15.12 9.85
N ASP A 40 -4.74 15.48 8.70
CA ASP A 40 -5.43 16.16 7.60
C ASP A 40 -6.21 15.21 6.67
N ASP A 41 -5.98 13.90 6.77
CA ASP A 41 -6.73 12.88 6.04
C ASP A 41 -7.00 11.63 6.93
N PRO A 42 -7.94 11.75 7.89
CA PRO A 42 -8.16 10.72 8.91
C PRO A 42 -8.80 9.43 8.39
N ASP A 43 -9.29 9.43 7.16
CA ASP A 43 -9.94 8.28 6.52
C ASP A 43 -8.99 7.53 5.56
N LEU A 44 -7.72 7.96 5.48
CA LEU A 44 -6.73 7.40 4.57
C LEU A 44 -6.40 5.94 4.93
N LEU A 45 -6.49 5.06 3.93
CA LEU A 45 -6.18 3.63 4.07
C LEU A 45 -4.71 3.33 3.76
N GLY A 46 -4.16 4.01 2.75
CA GLY A 46 -2.75 3.92 2.42
C GLY A 46 -2.26 5.12 1.63
N LEU A 47 -0.93 5.20 1.48
CA LEU A 47 -0.25 6.31 0.83
C LEU A 47 1.04 5.84 0.16
N TYR A 48 1.21 6.19 -1.12
CA TYR A 48 2.51 6.10 -1.78
C TYR A 48 3.43 7.28 -1.39
N GLU A 49 4.54 6.97 -0.73
CA GLU A 49 5.60 7.92 -0.38
C GLU A 49 6.88 7.63 -1.20
N GLY A 50 7.09 8.39 -2.27
CA GLY A 50 8.34 8.38 -3.02
C GLY A 50 9.32 9.48 -2.56
N ILE A 51 10.61 9.18 -2.46
CA ILE A 51 11.63 10.22 -2.23
C ILE A 51 12.05 10.81 -3.59
N PRO A 52 11.84 12.13 -3.83
CA PRO A 52 12.23 12.75 -5.08
C PRO A 52 13.71 12.56 -5.41
N LEU A 53 13.99 12.31 -6.69
CA LEU A 53 15.34 12.20 -7.25
C LEU A 53 16.29 13.34 -6.89
N THR A 54 15.75 14.51 -6.57
CA THR A 54 16.49 15.77 -6.39
C THR A 54 16.95 16.04 -4.95
N GLU A 55 16.43 15.32 -3.96
CA GLU A 55 16.93 15.36 -2.57
C GLU A 55 18.00 14.29 -2.32
N ARG A 56 18.45 13.63 -3.38
CA ARG A 56 19.56 12.67 -3.41
C ARG A 56 20.89 13.42 -3.33
N GLY A 57 21.25 13.85 -2.12
CA GLY A 57 22.59 14.37 -1.83
C GLY A 57 23.68 13.35 -2.20
N THR A 58 24.83 13.86 -2.61
CA THR A 58 26.00 13.12 -3.13
C THR A 58 26.65 12.11 -2.16
N ASP A 59 26.16 12.00 -0.93
CA ASP A 59 26.88 11.42 0.21
C ASP A 59 26.21 10.20 0.86
N TYR A 60 25.13 9.66 0.30
CA TYR A 60 24.51 8.43 0.81
C TYR A 60 24.53 7.30 -0.21
N ALA A 61 25.37 6.29 0.08
CA ALA A 61 25.33 4.99 -0.55
C ALA A 61 24.04 4.27 -0.16
N GLY A 62 23.11 4.11 -1.11
CA GLY A 62 21.87 3.36 -0.94
C GLY A 62 20.65 4.22 -1.21
N VAL A 63 20.06 4.08 -2.40
CA VAL A 63 18.74 4.63 -2.68
C VAL A 63 17.75 3.92 -1.75
N LEU A 64 17.06 4.66 -0.88
CA LEU A 64 15.94 4.09 -0.13
C LEU A 64 14.81 3.80 -1.13
N PRO A 65 14.18 2.62 -1.06
CA PRO A 65 13.04 2.29 -1.92
C PRO A 65 11.90 3.28 -1.67
N ASP A 66 11.02 3.42 -2.66
CA ASP A 66 9.75 4.08 -2.43
C ASP A 66 8.93 3.26 -1.42
N ARG A 67 7.93 3.87 -0.77
CA ARG A 67 7.13 3.19 0.24
C ARG A 67 5.65 3.26 -0.07
N ILE A 68 4.92 2.20 0.26
CA ILE A 68 3.47 2.25 0.42
C ILE A 68 3.19 2.09 1.90
N VAL A 69 2.64 3.12 2.52
CA VAL A 69 2.23 3.11 3.93
C VAL A 69 0.79 2.63 3.98
N LEU A 70 0.49 1.64 4.82
CA LEU A 70 -0.86 1.17 5.12
C LEU A 70 -1.21 1.52 6.57
N PHE A 71 -2.37 2.15 6.77
CA PHE A 71 -2.80 2.63 8.08
C PHE A 71 -3.70 1.60 8.75
N ARG A 72 -3.16 0.95 9.80
CA ARG A 72 -3.82 -0.20 10.41
C ARG A 72 -5.20 0.14 10.95
N ARG A 73 -5.35 1.26 11.66
CA ARG A 73 -6.61 1.57 12.35
C ARG A 73 -7.77 1.85 11.41
N THR A 74 -7.53 2.56 10.32
CA THR A 74 -8.56 2.85 9.31
C THR A 74 -8.94 1.58 8.58
N ILE A 75 -7.96 0.78 8.14
CA ILE A 75 -8.23 -0.52 7.50
C ILE A 75 -8.97 -1.49 8.44
N GLU A 76 -8.55 -1.60 9.71
CA GLU A 76 -9.26 -2.44 10.71
C GLU A 76 -10.66 -1.91 11.05
N ALA A 77 -10.92 -0.61 10.89
CA ALA A 77 -12.23 -0.01 11.15
C ALA A 77 -13.21 -0.19 9.97
N GLU A 78 -12.69 -0.17 8.74
CA GLU A 78 -13.47 -0.43 7.53
C GLU A 78 -13.77 -1.92 7.32
N ALA A 79 -12.84 -2.80 7.70
CA ALA A 79 -12.97 -4.24 7.47
C ALA A 79 -13.98 -4.91 8.41
N GLU A 80 -14.92 -5.69 7.84
CA GLU A 80 -15.87 -6.48 8.63
C GLU A 80 -15.25 -7.80 9.15
N ASP A 81 -14.32 -8.39 8.40
CA ASP A 81 -13.65 -9.65 8.73
C ASP A 81 -12.24 -9.78 8.09
N ASP A 82 -11.57 -10.93 8.28
CA ASP A 82 -10.22 -11.19 7.75
C ASP A 82 -10.17 -11.20 6.20
N GLU A 83 -11.21 -11.66 5.52
CA GLU A 83 -11.25 -11.70 4.06
C GLU A 83 -11.49 -10.29 3.51
N ASP A 84 -12.38 -9.53 4.14
CA ASP A 84 -12.64 -8.15 3.80
C ASP A 84 -11.41 -7.27 4.02
N LEU A 85 -10.69 -7.47 5.11
CA LEU A 85 -9.43 -6.79 5.38
C LEU A 85 -8.39 -7.04 4.27
N LYS A 86 -8.24 -8.30 3.84
CA LYS A 86 -7.31 -8.64 2.74
C LYS A 86 -7.73 -7.97 1.44
N ARG A 87 -9.02 -7.93 1.14
CA ARG A 87 -9.58 -7.24 -0.03
C ARG A 87 -9.26 -5.75 0.01
N ILE A 88 -9.57 -5.07 1.12
CA ILE A 88 -9.29 -3.64 1.32
C ILE A 88 -7.80 -3.35 1.15
N VAL A 89 -6.92 -4.17 1.72
CA VAL A 89 -5.46 -4.02 1.55
C VAL A 89 -5.05 -4.19 0.09
N ALA A 90 -5.55 -5.23 -0.58
CA ALA A 90 -5.22 -5.50 -1.98
C ALA A 90 -5.66 -4.35 -2.88
N ASP A 91 -6.91 -3.90 -2.71
CA ASP A 91 -7.49 -2.77 -3.44
C ASP A 91 -6.65 -1.51 -3.19
N THR A 92 -6.34 -1.18 -1.93
CA THR A 92 -5.53 -0.02 -1.57
C THR A 92 -4.16 -0.06 -2.27
N VAL A 93 -3.43 -1.17 -2.16
CA VAL A 93 -2.09 -1.29 -2.78
C VAL A 93 -2.17 -1.17 -4.30
N VAL A 94 -3.17 -1.79 -4.93
CA VAL A 94 -3.35 -1.70 -6.39
C VAL A 94 -3.63 -0.26 -6.83
N HIS A 95 -4.48 0.46 -6.11
CA HIS A 95 -4.79 1.85 -6.41
C HIS A 95 -3.57 2.76 -6.26
N GLU A 96 -2.85 2.66 -5.14
CA GLU A 96 -1.64 3.45 -4.89
C GLU A 96 -0.58 3.20 -5.97
N VAL A 97 -0.33 1.94 -6.33
CA VAL A 97 0.59 1.58 -7.41
C VAL A 97 0.09 2.11 -8.76
N ALA A 98 -1.17 1.91 -9.08
CA ALA A 98 -1.73 2.35 -10.35
C ALA A 98 -1.59 3.86 -10.53
N HIS A 99 -2.00 4.66 -9.54
CA HIS A 99 -1.93 6.12 -9.60
C HIS A 99 -0.49 6.61 -9.71
N PHE A 100 0.43 6.05 -8.92
CA PHE A 100 1.83 6.45 -9.00
C PHE A 100 2.46 6.19 -10.37
N PHE A 101 2.09 5.08 -11.03
CA PHE A 101 2.58 4.72 -12.36
C PHE A 101 1.72 5.26 -13.52
N GLY A 102 0.74 6.13 -13.24
CA GLY A 102 -0.08 6.80 -14.26
C GLY A 102 -1.14 5.92 -14.92
N ILE A 103 -1.57 4.84 -14.25
CA ILE A 103 -2.70 4.01 -14.66
C ILE A 103 -3.98 4.67 -14.12
N SER A 104 -4.97 4.89 -15.00
CA SER A 104 -6.24 5.53 -14.64
C SER A 104 -7.22 4.57 -13.96
N ASP A 105 -8.16 5.10 -13.20
CA ASP A 105 -9.26 4.33 -12.58
C ASP A 105 -10.13 3.61 -13.62
N GLU A 106 -10.29 4.18 -14.82
CA GLU A 106 -10.95 3.49 -15.93
C GLU A 106 -10.22 2.19 -16.27
N ARG A 107 -8.89 2.25 -16.35
CA ARG A 107 -8.08 1.07 -16.65
C ARG A 107 -8.05 0.06 -15.51
N LEU A 108 -8.12 0.51 -14.25
CA LEU A 108 -8.27 -0.38 -13.10
C LEU A 108 -9.58 -1.17 -13.14
N ARG A 109 -10.69 -0.50 -13.46
CA ARG A 109 -12.00 -1.15 -13.60
C ARG A 109 -12.04 -2.19 -14.71
N GLU A 110 -11.35 -1.94 -15.84
CA GLU A 110 -11.16 -2.93 -16.89
C GLU A 110 -10.37 -4.17 -16.43
N LEU A 111 -9.50 -4.01 -15.42
CA LEU A 111 -8.70 -5.08 -14.82
C LEU A 111 -9.41 -5.75 -13.63
N GLY A 112 -10.61 -5.28 -13.26
CA GLY A 112 -11.42 -5.83 -12.18
C GLY A 112 -11.18 -5.23 -10.80
N TRP A 113 -10.63 -4.01 -10.72
CA TRP A 113 -10.37 -3.26 -9.49
C TRP A 113 -11.22 -1.99 -9.47
N ASP A 114 -11.95 -1.73 -8.37
CA ASP A 114 -12.85 -0.58 -8.17
C ASP A 114 -12.72 -0.04 -6.75
#